data_AF-A0A9W6GSA1-F1
#
_entry.id   AF-A0A9W6GSA1-F1
#
_cell.length_a   1.000
_cell.length_b   1.000
_cell.length_c   1.000
_cell.angle_alpha   90.00
_cell.angle_beta   90.00
_cell.angle_gamma   90.00
#
_symmetry.space_group_name_H-M   'P 1'
#
loop_
_entity.id
_entity.type
_entity.pdbx_description
1 polymer ?
#
loop_
_entity_poly.entity_id
_entity_poly.type
_entity_poly.pdbx_seq_one_letter_code
_entity_poly.pdbx_strand_id
1 'polypeptide(L)'
;MSLLPRWRALAVAILAALSLSGCGYNTIPTLEENAKAKWSVVQSQYQRRADLIPNLVATVQGYAKQEKDVLTSVVEARAKATSVKIDASTITDPDKMKQFQDAQAQLTGALGRLLAVTEAYPDLKSNQNFLALQSQLEGTENRINVARRDYIDAVREFNTSLRTFPTLLWAKTFFSGTKPMAEFTAAESAQQAPQVKF
;
A
#
# COMPACT_ATOMS: atom_id res chain seq x y z
N MET A 1 26.85 -8.36 -55.34
CA MET A 1 25.84 -8.77 -54.34
C MET A 1 24.84 -7.64 -54.16
N SER A 2 23.56 -7.89 -54.46
CA SER A 2 22.51 -6.85 -54.47
C SER A 2 22.26 -6.28 -53.07
N LEU A 3 22.22 -4.95 -52.96
CA LEU A 3 21.92 -4.22 -51.71
C LEU A 3 20.41 -4.18 -51.39
N LEU A 4 19.56 -4.39 -52.41
CA LEU A 4 18.11 -4.45 -52.34
C LEU A 4 17.53 -5.43 -51.29
N PRO A 5 17.99 -6.69 -51.15
CA PRO A 5 17.50 -7.59 -50.11
C PRO A 5 17.85 -7.13 -48.69
N ARG A 6 19.01 -6.48 -48.50
CA ARG A 6 19.43 -5.96 -47.20
C ARG A 6 18.56 -4.80 -46.73
N TRP A 7 18.20 -3.90 -47.63
CA TRP A 7 17.35 -2.74 -47.32
C TRP A 7 15.90 -3.14 -47.08
N ARG A 8 15.39 -4.16 -47.78
CA ARG A 8 14.07 -4.75 -47.50
C ARG A 8 14.02 -5.41 -46.12
N ALA A 9 15.05 -6.17 -45.75
CA ALA A 9 15.13 -6.75 -44.41
C ALA A 9 15.17 -5.68 -43.31
N LEU A 10 15.91 -4.59 -43.55
CA LEU A 10 16.03 -3.47 -42.60
C LEU A 10 14.71 -2.70 -42.46
N ALA A 11 14.00 -2.45 -43.57
CA ALA A 11 12.68 -1.83 -43.56
C ALA A 11 11.63 -2.70 -42.84
N VAL A 12 11.63 -4.01 -43.06
CA VAL A 12 10.75 -4.96 -42.35
C VAL A 12 11.08 -5.01 -40.87
N ALA A 13 12.36 -5.00 -40.49
CA ALA A 13 12.77 -4.96 -39.08
C ALA A 13 12.32 -3.66 -38.38
N ILE A 14 12.42 -2.51 -39.05
CA ILE A 14 11.94 -1.22 -38.54
C ILE A 14 10.41 -1.21 -38.41
N LEU A 15 9.69 -1.71 -39.41
CA LEU A 15 8.23 -1.81 -39.37
C LEU A 15 7.77 -2.78 -38.26
N ALA A 16 8.46 -3.90 -38.09
CA ALA A 16 8.19 -4.84 -37.01
C ALA A 16 8.42 -4.18 -35.64
N ALA A 17 9.56 -3.51 -35.44
CA ALA A 17 9.86 -2.78 -34.20
C ALA A 17 8.83 -1.69 -33.87
N LEU A 18 8.36 -0.93 -34.88
CA LEU A 18 7.30 0.08 -34.74
C LEU A 18 5.91 -0.54 -34.49
N SER A 19 5.65 -1.74 -35.02
CA SER A 19 4.40 -2.45 -34.76
C SER A 19 4.33 -3.06 -33.36
N LEU A 20 5.46 -3.52 -32.79
CA LEU A 20 5.53 -4.07 -31.43
C LEU A 20 5.20 -3.03 -30.35
N SER A 21 5.66 -1.78 -30.52
CA SER A 21 5.31 -0.67 -29.62
C SER A 21 3.82 -0.32 -29.65
N GLY A 22 3.13 -0.55 -30.78
CA GLY A 22 1.67 -0.45 -30.89
C GLY A 22 0.89 -1.69 -30.43
N CYS A 23 1.55 -2.83 -30.19
CA CYS A 23 0.93 -4.12 -29.86
C CYS A 23 1.02 -4.50 -28.37
N GLY A 24 1.29 -3.52 -27.50
CA GLY A 24 1.25 -3.70 -26.04
C GLY A 24 2.52 -4.29 -25.42
N TYR A 25 3.66 -4.32 -26.12
CA TYR A 25 4.94 -4.79 -25.56
C TYR A 25 5.33 -4.01 -24.30
N ASN A 26 5.17 -2.68 -24.33
CA ASN A 26 5.48 -1.81 -23.19
C ASN A 26 4.40 -1.81 -22.10
N THR A 27 3.21 -2.39 -22.34
CA THR A 27 2.09 -2.30 -21.39
C THR A 27 2.43 -2.95 -20.06
N ILE A 28 3.03 -4.16 -20.07
CA ILE A 28 3.38 -4.88 -18.84
C ILE A 28 4.38 -4.09 -17.97
N PRO A 29 5.57 -3.69 -18.48
CA PRO A 29 6.52 -2.94 -17.65
C PRO A 29 5.98 -1.58 -17.22
N THR A 30 5.19 -0.89 -18.05
CA THR A 30 4.55 0.38 -17.66
C THR A 30 3.58 0.20 -16.50
N LEU A 31 2.72 -0.82 -16.55
CA LEU A 31 1.76 -1.09 -15.47
C LEU A 31 2.46 -1.60 -14.20
N GLU A 32 3.54 -2.38 -14.35
CA GLU A 32 4.35 -2.84 -13.22
C GLU A 32 4.98 -1.67 -12.46
N GLU A 33 5.63 -0.75 -13.18
CA GLU A 33 6.25 0.43 -12.57
C GLU A 33 5.21 1.39 -11.98
N ASN A 34 4.04 1.52 -12.61
CA ASN A 34 2.92 2.28 -12.04
C ASN A 34 2.47 1.69 -10.70
N ALA A 35 2.26 0.37 -10.63
CA ALA A 35 1.86 -0.29 -9.39
C ALA A 35 2.95 -0.17 -8.29
N LYS A 36 4.24 -0.29 -8.63
CA LYS A 36 5.36 -0.04 -7.70
C LYS A 36 5.41 1.42 -7.21
N ALA A 37 5.14 2.38 -8.08
CA ALA A 37 5.06 3.78 -7.71
C ALA A 37 3.91 4.02 -6.71
N LYS A 38 2.73 3.47 -6.98
CA LYS A 38 1.58 3.53 -6.04
C LYS A 38 1.89 2.86 -4.71
N TRP A 39 2.62 1.74 -4.71
CA TRP A 39 3.09 1.09 -3.48
C TRP A 39 4.01 1.99 -2.65
N SER A 40 4.93 2.71 -3.30
CA SER A 40 5.79 3.67 -2.61
C SER A 40 4.98 4.77 -1.92
N VAL A 41 3.88 5.22 -2.52
CA VAL A 41 2.96 6.18 -1.89
C VAL A 41 2.30 5.55 -0.66
N VAL A 42 1.80 4.32 -0.75
CA VAL A 42 1.22 3.59 0.39
C VAL A 42 2.21 3.52 1.56
N GLN A 43 3.45 3.09 1.29
CA GLN A 43 4.49 3.00 2.31
C GLN A 43 4.78 4.36 2.96
N SER A 44 4.83 5.43 2.17
CA SER A 44 5.07 6.78 2.69
C SER A 44 3.98 7.24 3.68
N GLN A 45 2.71 6.91 3.41
CA GLN A 45 1.61 7.28 4.29
C GLN A 45 1.62 6.46 5.59
N TYR A 46 1.91 5.16 5.50
CA TYR A 46 2.08 4.33 6.69
C TYR A 46 3.28 4.74 7.55
N GLN A 47 4.39 5.12 6.92
CA GLN A 47 5.57 5.66 7.61
C GLN A 47 5.21 6.95 8.35
N ARG A 48 4.53 7.90 7.68
CA ARG A 48 4.06 9.14 8.31
C ARG A 48 3.18 8.86 9.53
N ARG A 49 2.26 7.89 9.45
CA ARG A 49 1.42 7.48 10.59
C ARG A 49 2.29 7.01 11.75
N ALA A 50 3.29 6.18 11.48
CA ALA A 50 4.22 5.70 12.49
C ALA A 50 5.07 6.84 13.10
N ASP A 51 5.46 7.84 12.32
CA ASP A 51 6.28 8.96 12.78
C ASP A 51 5.55 9.93 13.71
N LEU A 52 4.22 10.00 13.63
CA LEU A 52 3.40 10.83 14.53
C LEU A 52 3.20 10.21 15.93
N ILE A 53 3.34 8.89 16.04
CA ILE A 53 3.02 8.15 17.28
C ILE A 53 3.90 8.55 18.47
N PRO A 54 5.22 8.72 18.36
CA PRO A 54 6.03 9.12 19.51
C PRO A 54 5.58 10.44 20.14
N ASN A 55 5.19 11.42 19.33
CA ASN A 55 4.66 12.69 19.80
C ASN A 55 3.29 12.51 20.46
N LEU A 56 2.43 11.65 19.90
CA LEU A 56 1.14 11.31 20.50
C LEU A 56 1.33 10.65 21.87
N VAL A 57 2.18 9.63 21.96
CA VAL A 57 2.49 8.90 23.19
C VAL A 57 3.06 9.83 24.25
N ALA A 58 4.02 10.69 23.90
CA ALA A 58 4.58 11.68 24.82
C ALA A 58 3.52 12.67 25.33
N THR A 59 2.62 13.14 24.44
CA THR A 59 1.52 14.03 24.83
C THR A 59 0.57 13.34 25.80
N VAL A 60 0.10 12.14 25.49
CA VAL A 60 -0.80 11.39 26.38
C VAL A 60 -0.12 11.05 27.71
N GLN A 61 1.15 10.63 27.68
CA GLN A 61 1.92 10.33 28.89
C GLN A 61 2.08 11.55 29.81
N GLY A 62 2.02 12.78 29.30
CA GLY A 62 2.00 13.98 30.14
C GLY A 62 0.80 14.06 31.09
N TYR A 63 -0.36 13.54 30.65
CA TYR A 63 -1.65 13.65 31.35
C TYR A 63 -2.12 12.33 31.97
N ALA A 64 -1.82 11.20 31.33
CA ALA A 64 -2.35 9.87 31.66
C ALA A 64 -1.23 8.87 31.98
N LYS A 65 -0.31 9.23 32.89
CA LYS A 65 0.85 8.38 33.27
C LYS A 65 0.47 7.00 33.83
N GLN A 66 -0.75 6.86 34.34
CA GLN A 66 -1.27 5.62 34.92
C GLN A 66 -1.63 4.60 33.82
N GLU A 67 -1.84 5.05 32.59
CA GLU A 67 -2.25 4.25 31.43
C GLU A 67 -1.06 3.56 30.75
N LYS A 68 -0.16 2.98 31.56
CA LYS A 68 1.09 2.38 31.09
C LYS A 68 0.86 1.26 30.10
N ASP A 69 -0.09 0.38 30.37
CA ASP A 69 -0.37 -0.78 29.51
C ASP A 69 -0.85 -0.34 28.13
N VAL A 70 -1.67 0.71 28.06
CA VAL A 70 -2.17 1.26 26.81
C VAL A 70 -1.04 1.93 26.02
N LEU A 71 -0.24 2.78 26.67
CA LEU A 71 0.91 3.43 26.04
C LEU A 71 1.94 2.41 25.52
N THR A 72 2.26 1.38 26.31
CA THR A 72 3.14 0.28 25.89
C THR A 72 2.56 -0.44 24.68
N SER A 73 1.26 -0.76 24.68
CA SER A 73 0.63 -1.44 23.55
C SER A 73 0.71 -0.65 22.24
N VAL A 74 0.66 0.69 22.31
CA VAL A 74 0.81 1.57 21.14
C VAL A 74 2.24 1.57 20.63
N VAL A 75 3.23 1.63 21.54
CA VAL A 75 4.65 1.59 21.19
C VAL A 75 5.02 0.25 20.55
N GLU A 76 4.56 -0.87 21.12
CA GLU A 76 4.77 -2.21 20.57
C GLU A 76 4.09 -2.39 19.21
N ALA A 77 2.84 -1.94 19.09
CA ALA A 77 2.11 -2.03 17.82
C ALA A 77 2.78 -1.19 16.73
N ARG A 78 3.30 0.00 17.07
CA ARG A 78 4.13 0.81 16.16
C ARG A 78 5.38 0.06 15.74
N ALA A 79 6.13 -0.49 16.69
CA ALA A 79 7.37 -1.22 16.39
C ALA A 79 7.12 -2.41 15.46
N LYS A 80 6.03 -3.13 15.69
CA LYS A 80 5.61 -4.23 14.81
C LYS A 80 5.21 -3.73 13.42
N ALA A 81 4.41 -2.67 13.34
CA ALA A 81 3.98 -2.07 12.08
C ALA A 81 5.14 -1.54 11.22
N THR A 82 6.22 -1.04 11.83
CA THR A 82 7.42 -0.58 11.11
C THR A 82 8.44 -1.69 10.82
N SER A 83 8.36 -2.82 11.53
CA SER A 83 9.23 -3.98 11.31
C SER A 83 8.89 -4.76 10.03
N VAL A 84 7.61 -4.76 9.63
CA VAL A 84 7.18 -5.44 8.41
C VAL A 84 7.37 -4.49 7.22
N LYS A 85 8.41 -4.76 6.42
CA LYS A 85 8.70 -4.02 5.20
C LYS A 85 8.39 -4.87 3.98
N ILE A 86 7.75 -4.25 2.99
CA ILE A 86 7.54 -4.84 1.66
C ILE A 86 8.30 -3.97 0.66
N ASP A 87 9.32 -4.57 0.06
CA ASP A 87 10.12 -3.96 -0.99
C ASP A 87 9.73 -4.50 -2.37
N ALA A 88 10.43 -4.03 -3.41
CA ALA A 88 10.17 -4.45 -4.79
C ALA A 88 10.33 -5.97 -5.01
N SER A 89 11.12 -6.67 -4.16
CA SER A 89 11.32 -8.12 -4.28
C SER A 89 10.22 -8.94 -3.62
N THR A 90 9.50 -8.35 -2.65
CA THR A 90 8.49 -9.00 -1.82
C THR A 90 7.06 -8.53 -2.11
N ILE A 91 6.87 -7.52 -2.98
CA ILE A 91 5.55 -6.99 -3.37
C ILE A 91 4.66 -8.00 -4.10
N THR A 92 5.23 -9.11 -4.57
CA THR A 92 4.51 -10.22 -5.20
C THR A 92 4.19 -11.35 -4.22
N ASP A 93 4.60 -11.24 -2.95
CA ASP A 93 4.39 -12.23 -1.90
C ASP A 93 3.09 -11.92 -1.11
N PRO A 94 2.03 -12.74 -1.25
CA PRO A 94 0.77 -12.52 -0.55
C PRO A 94 0.87 -12.66 0.96
N ASP A 95 1.76 -13.52 1.47
CA ASP A 95 1.92 -13.74 2.90
C ASP A 95 2.61 -12.53 3.55
N LYS A 96 3.58 -11.93 2.86
CA LYS A 96 4.17 -10.65 3.29
C LYS A 96 3.16 -9.52 3.27
N MET A 97 2.32 -9.44 2.24
CA MET A 97 1.22 -8.47 2.17
C MET A 97 0.21 -8.65 3.30
N LYS A 98 -0.11 -9.90 3.66
CA LYS A 98 -0.98 -10.20 4.80
C LYS A 98 -0.34 -9.79 6.13
N GLN A 99 0.91 -10.18 6.37
CA GLN A 99 1.65 -9.78 7.57
C GLN A 99 1.72 -8.26 7.74
N PHE A 100 1.92 -7.53 6.64
CA PHE A 100 1.91 -6.07 6.65
C PHE A 100 0.54 -5.53 7.05
N GLN A 101 -0.53 -6.00 6.41
CA GLN A 101 -1.91 -5.60 6.74
C GLN A 101 -2.26 -5.87 8.20
N ASP A 102 -1.92 -7.06 8.72
CA ASP A 102 -2.18 -7.45 10.09
C ASP A 102 -1.45 -6.55 11.09
N ALA A 103 -0.18 -6.23 10.81
CA ALA A 103 0.60 -5.30 11.64
C ALA A 103 0.01 -3.88 11.61
N GLN A 104 -0.45 -3.41 10.44
CA GLN A 104 -1.11 -2.11 10.34
C GLN A 104 -2.47 -2.07 11.05
N ALA A 105 -3.23 -3.17 11.02
CA ALA A 105 -4.51 -3.31 11.71
C ALA A 105 -4.33 -3.33 13.24
N GLN A 106 -3.30 -4.02 13.73
CA GLN A 106 -2.93 -4.02 15.15
C GLN A 106 -2.60 -2.61 15.65
N LEU A 107 -1.87 -1.83 14.85
CA LEU A 107 -1.60 -0.43 15.16
C LEU A 107 -2.88 0.42 15.19
N THR A 108 -3.76 0.29 14.20
CA THR A 108 -5.06 0.98 14.20
C THR A 108 -5.87 0.65 15.47
N GLY A 109 -5.92 -0.64 15.86
CA GLY A 109 -6.61 -1.07 17.07
C GLY A 109 -6.00 -0.50 18.37
N ALA A 110 -4.67 -0.42 18.45
CA ALA A 110 -3.98 0.18 19.60
C ALA A 110 -4.26 1.69 19.70
N LEU A 111 -4.25 2.41 18.57
CA LEU A 111 -4.62 3.82 18.53
C LEU A 111 -6.08 4.04 18.93
N GLY A 112 -7.00 3.17 18.51
CA GLY A 112 -8.41 3.21 18.94
C GLY A 112 -8.57 3.09 20.46
N ARG A 113 -7.84 2.16 21.10
CA ARG A 113 -7.83 2.05 22.57
C ARG A 113 -7.26 3.29 23.26
N LEU A 114 -6.18 3.86 22.73
CA LEU A 114 -5.59 5.09 23.24
C LEU A 114 -6.58 6.26 23.18
N LEU A 115 -7.35 6.37 22.10
CA LEU A 115 -8.39 7.39 21.95
C LEU A 115 -9.52 7.19 22.97
N ALA A 116 -9.97 5.96 23.19
CA ALA A 116 -11.01 5.68 24.19
C ALA A 116 -10.57 6.09 25.61
N VAL A 117 -9.30 5.84 25.96
CA VAL A 117 -8.73 6.27 27.25
C VAL A 117 -8.81 7.79 27.42
N THR A 118 -8.62 8.57 26.36
CA THR A 118 -8.63 10.04 26.45
C THR A 118 -9.98 10.61 26.87
N GLU A 119 -11.07 9.85 26.77
CA GLU A 119 -12.38 10.27 27.26
C GLU A 119 -12.41 10.45 28.79
N ALA A 120 -11.58 9.70 29.52
CA ALA A 120 -11.43 9.80 30.96
C ALA A 120 -10.56 10.99 31.43
N TYR A 121 -9.89 11.68 30.49
CA TYR A 121 -8.95 12.77 30.79
C TYR A 121 -9.36 14.09 30.08
N PRO A 122 -10.25 14.90 30.69
CA PRO A 122 -10.76 16.14 30.07
C PRO A 122 -9.68 17.15 29.67
N ASP A 123 -8.62 17.29 30.47
CA ASP A 123 -7.50 18.19 30.18
C ASP A 123 -6.70 17.76 28.95
N LEU A 124 -6.55 16.44 28.74
CA LEU A 124 -5.93 15.88 27.53
C LEU A 124 -6.85 16.04 26.32
N LYS A 125 -8.14 15.78 26.50
CA LYS A 125 -9.16 15.91 25.44
C LYS A 125 -9.24 17.33 24.87
N SER A 126 -9.01 18.34 25.71
CA SER A 126 -9.00 19.75 25.32
C SER A 126 -7.61 20.29 24.95
N ASN A 127 -6.56 19.47 25.09
CA ASN A 127 -5.20 19.87 24.78
C ASN A 127 -5.03 20.11 23.27
N GLN A 128 -4.58 21.32 22.91
CA GLN A 128 -4.43 21.73 21.51
C GLN A 128 -3.42 20.87 20.72
N ASN A 129 -2.32 20.45 21.36
CA ASN A 129 -1.33 19.60 20.71
C ASN A 129 -1.90 18.20 20.44
N PHE A 130 -2.66 17.65 21.38
CA PHE A 130 -3.34 16.37 21.21
C PHE A 130 -4.37 16.42 20.08
N LEU A 131 -5.22 17.44 20.05
CA LEU A 131 -6.21 17.65 18.98
C LEU A 131 -5.55 17.80 17.61
N ALA A 132 -4.44 18.55 17.54
CA ALA A 132 -3.67 18.69 16.31
C ALA A 132 -3.09 17.35 15.82
N LEU A 133 -2.52 16.54 16.73
CA LEU A 133 -1.99 15.21 16.40
C LEU A 133 -3.10 14.24 15.97
N GLN A 134 -4.26 14.28 16.63
CA GLN A 134 -5.44 13.50 16.24
C GLN A 134 -5.88 13.85 14.82
N SER A 135 -6.01 15.15 14.50
CA SER A 135 -6.35 15.60 13.15
C SER A 135 -5.32 15.17 12.10
N GLN A 136 -4.03 15.22 12.43
CA GLN A 136 -2.97 14.75 11.53
C GLN A 136 -3.03 13.23 11.30
N LEU A 137 -3.34 12.45 12.34
CA LEU A 137 -3.52 11.00 12.22
C LEU A 137 -4.74 10.66 11.38
N GLU A 138 -5.89 11.30 11.61
CA GLU A 138 -7.10 11.14 10.80
C GLU A 138 -6.81 11.49 9.33
N GLY A 139 -6.18 12.63 9.09
CA GLY A 139 -5.76 13.05 7.76
C GLY A 139 -4.76 12.09 7.11
N THR A 140 -3.96 11.37 7.90
CA THR A 140 -3.05 10.34 7.39
C THR A 140 -3.82 9.06 7.06
N GLU A 141 -4.77 8.65 7.90
CA GLU A 141 -5.62 7.47 7.64
C GLU A 141 -6.47 7.64 6.37
N ASN A 142 -7.03 8.83 6.15
CA ASN A 142 -7.74 9.16 4.92
C ASN A 142 -6.83 9.03 3.68
N ARG A 143 -5.58 9.50 3.77
CA ARG A 143 -4.59 9.35 2.69
C ARG A 143 -4.16 7.90 2.50
N ILE A 144 -4.04 7.11 3.57
CA ILE A 144 -3.80 5.67 3.50
C ILE A 144 -4.92 4.99 2.72
N ASN A 145 -6.18 5.29 3.03
CA ASN A 145 -7.33 4.69 2.33
C ASN A 145 -7.32 4.99 0.84
N VAL A 146 -7.04 6.24 0.45
CA VAL A 146 -6.90 6.63 -0.95
C VAL A 146 -5.70 5.93 -1.61
N ALA A 147 -4.52 5.94 -0.97
CA ALA A 147 -3.32 5.30 -1.51
C ALA A 147 -3.50 3.79 -1.70
N ARG A 148 -4.19 3.12 -0.76
CA ARG A 148 -4.53 1.70 -0.88
C ARG A 148 -5.45 1.45 -2.07
N ARG A 149 -6.48 2.26 -2.24
CA ARG A 149 -7.39 2.16 -3.40
C ARG A 149 -6.63 2.32 -4.71
N ASP A 150 -5.82 3.37 -4.83
CA ASP A 150 -5.00 3.62 -6.02
C ASP A 150 -4.06 2.44 -6.33
N TYR A 151 -3.44 1.86 -5.29
CA TYR A 151 -2.60 0.68 -5.46
C TYR A 151 -3.39 -0.55 -5.88
N ILE A 152 -4.56 -0.81 -5.27
CA ILE A 152 -5.44 -1.92 -5.66
C ILE A 152 -5.84 -1.79 -7.14
N ASP A 153 -6.21 -0.59 -7.58
CA ASP A 153 -6.61 -0.35 -8.96
C ASP A 153 -5.43 -0.56 -9.92
N ALA A 154 -4.23 -0.05 -9.59
CA ALA A 154 -3.02 -0.27 -10.39
C ALA A 154 -2.59 -1.74 -10.44
N VAL A 155 -2.67 -2.46 -9.31
CA VAL A 155 -2.40 -3.91 -9.26
C VAL A 155 -3.42 -4.68 -10.06
N ARG A 156 -4.71 -4.32 -10.01
CA ARG A 156 -5.75 -4.95 -10.82
C ARG A 156 -5.45 -4.80 -12.31
N GLU A 157 -5.11 -3.60 -12.76
CA GLU A 157 -4.73 -3.34 -14.16
C GLU A 157 -3.51 -4.18 -14.57
N PHE A 158 -2.45 -4.14 -13.77
CA PHE A 158 -1.24 -4.93 -14.00
C PHE A 158 -1.53 -6.44 -14.05
N ASN A 159 -2.16 -7.00 -13.01
CA ASN A 159 -2.51 -8.41 -12.91
C ASN A 159 -3.43 -8.86 -14.05
N THR A 160 -4.35 -7.99 -14.50
CA THR A 160 -5.23 -8.25 -15.64
C THR A 160 -4.43 -8.30 -16.94
N SER A 161 -3.47 -7.40 -17.14
CA SER A 161 -2.62 -7.38 -18.35
C SER A 161 -1.80 -8.67 -18.53
N LEU A 162 -1.45 -9.34 -17.42
CA LEU A 162 -0.78 -10.64 -17.45
C LEU A 162 -1.71 -11.79 -17.90
N ARG A 163 -3.01 -11.57 -17.98
CA ARG A 163 -4.05 -12.59 -18.20
C ARG A 163 -4.91 -12.35 -19.45
N THR A 164 -4.87 -11.17 -20.05
CA THR A 164 -5.73 -10.78 -21.18
C THR A 164 -4.99 -10.66 -22.51
N PHE A 165 -5.68 -10.93 -23.62
CA PHE A 165 -5.13 -10.73 -24.97
C PHE A 165 -5.15 -9.23 -25.34
N PRO A 166 -4.14 -8.68 -26.05
CA PRO A 166 -2.95 -9.37 -26.59
C PRO A 166 -1.77 -9.50 -25.62
N THR A 167 -1.77 -8.79 -24.49
CA THR A 167 -0.63 -8.68 -23.56
C THR A 167 -0.20 -10.02 -22.95
N LEU A 168 -1.11 -10.98 -22.81
CA LEU A 168 -0.84 -12.36 -22.39
C LEU A 168 0.26 -13.03 -23.23
N LEU A 169 0.35 -12.73 -24.53
CA LEU A 169 1.40 -13.30 -25.40
C LEU A 169 2.79 -12.83 -24.95
N TRP A 170 2.93 -11.53 -24.68
CA TRP A 170 4.17 -10.94 -24.16
C TRP A 170 4.46 -11.45 -22.74
N ALA A 171 3.43 -11.56 -21.89
CA ALA A 171 3.54 -12.11 -20.54
C ALA A 171 4.06 -13.56 -20.55
N LYS A 172 3.65 -14.40 -21.51
CA LYS A 172 4.12 -15.80 -21.61
C LYS A 172 5.46 -15.97 -22.33
N THR A 173 5.97 -14.95 -23.01
CA THR A 173 7.19 -15.02 -23.83
C THR A 173 8.30 -14.15 -23.27
N PHE A 174 8.31 -12.85 -23.59
CA PHE A 174 9.36 -11.90 -23.19
C PHE A 174 9.34 -11.54 -21.70
N PHE A 175 8.17 -11.65 -21.05
CA PHE A 175 7.98 -11.33 -19.63
C PHE A 175 7.54 -12.55 -18.79
N SER A 176 7.95 -13.76 -19.17
CA SER A 176 7.53 -15.02 -18.53
C SER A 176 7.88 -15.14 -17.03
N GLY A 177 8.81 -14.33 -16.54
CA GLY A 177 9.17 -14.26 -15.12
C GLY A 177 8.31 -13.30 -14.29
N THR A 178 7.47 -12.47 -14.92
CA THR A 178 6.66 -11.47 -14.23
C THR A 178 5.52 -12.14 -13.48
N LYS A 179 5.49 -11.95 -12.15
CA LYS A 179 4.46 -12.50 -11.27
C LYS A 179 3.37 -11.46 -10.99
N PRO A 180 2.11 -11.88 -10.77
CA PRO A 180 1.07 -11.00 -10.24
C PRO A 180 1.53 -10.35 -8.92
N MET A 181 1.18 -9.08 -8.73
CA MET A 181 1.42 -8.39 -7.46
C MET A 181 0.37 -8.81 -6.43
N ALA A 182 0.79 -8.81 -5.16
CA ALA A 182 -0.11 -9.10 -4.05
C ALA A 182 -1.13 -7.96 -3.88
N GLU A 183 -2.39 -8.32 -3.65
CA GLU A 183 -3.47 -7.35 -3.44
C GLU A 183 -3.69 -7.12 -1.94
N PHE A 184 -4.18 -5.92 -1.60
CA PHE A 184 -4.79 -5.72 -0.29
C PHE A 184 -6.05 -6.59 -0.20
N THR A 185 -6.13 -7.39 0.86
CA THR A 185 -7.33 -8.17 1.17
C THR A 185 -8.33 -7.28 1.90
N ALA A 186 -9.62 -7.44 1.62
CA ALA A 186 -10.65 -6.87 2.49
C ALA A 186 -10.45 -7.44 3.91
N ALA A 187 -10.56 -6.58 4.93
CA ALA A 187 -10.56 -7.05 6.31
C ALA A 187 -11.75 -8.02 6.49
N GLU A 188 -11.57 -9.11 7.23
CA GLU A 188 -12.67 -10.05 7.55
C GLU A 188 -13.86 -9.32 8.20
N SER A 189 -13.61 -8.23 8.94
CA SER A 189 -14.63 -7.37 9.52
C SER A 189 -15.47 -6.59 8.50
N ALA A 190 -14.95 -6.34 7.29
CA ALA A 190 -15.72 -5.73 6.20
C ALA A 190 -16.67 -6.73 5.51
N GLN A 191 -16.45 -8.03 5.72
CA GLN A 191 -17.33 -9.10 5.22
C GLN A 191 -18.49 -9.40 6.17
N GLN A 192 -18.42 -8.94 7.43
CA GLN A 192 -19.50 -9.04 8.41
C GLN A 192 -20.26 -7.71 8.47
N ALA A 193 -21.45 -7.67 7.86
CA ALA A 193 -22.33 -6.51 7.99
C ALA A 193 -22.70 -6.30 9.47
N PRO A 194 -22.67 -5.07 10.00
CA PRO A 194 -23.06 -4.82 11.38
C PRO A 194 -24.53 -5.19 11.58
N GLN A 195 -24.80 -6.09 12.53
CA GLN A 195 -26.17 -6.37 12.95
C GLN A 195 -26.65 -5.20 13.79
N VAL A 196 -27.33 -4.24 13.16
CA VAL A 196 -28.02 -3.17 13.88
C VAL A 196 -29.23 -3.80 14.56
N LYS A 197 -29.14 -3.98 15.88
CA LYS A 197 -30.30 -4.26 16.73
C LYS A 197 -30.86 -2.92 17.21
N PHE A 198 -32.10 -2.63 16.81
CA PHE A 198 -32.92 -1.58 17.42
C PHE A 198 -33.42 -2.05 18.79
#